data_AF-A0A172T1S6-F1
#
_entry.id   AF-A0A172T1S6-F1
#
_cell.length_a   1.000
_cell.length_b   1.000
_cell.length_c   1.000
_cell.angle_alpha   90.00
_cell.angle_beta   90.00
_cell.angle_gamma   90.00
#
_symmetry.space_group_name_H-M   'P 1'
#
loop_
_entity.id
_entity.type
_entity.pdbx_description
1 polymer ?
#
loop_
_entity_poly.entity_id
_entity_poly.type
_entity_poly.pdbx_seq_one_letter_code
_entity_poly.pdbx_strand_id
1 'polypeptide(L)'
;MLPEELVKLFKEAFGKEPICEDSSIGICISKENGYIVIRENGKLLAQFEDNEYDYGFILQYYAKKAGLFAPQDKQMEELLRSLFVNIIVLTEVEDKNGFSHSQRVAKLAEEFARYLGWDESNIQELRNHAFLHDVGKIAIEQLMLYSPTRLRTFEAHYEDHPTMGTIYLTIHESLWKYIPTVRHHHERWDGKGFPDKLKGEEIPYFARIIAVLNYYDEVTNFVSADWDSEIKTPQQALKEIKSLAGTFFDPTIVEQFVNFMRDVYNINVQ
;
A
#
# COMPACT_ATOMS: atom_id res chain seq x y z
N MET A 1 -17.25 29.47 -18.85
CA MET A 1 -17.83 28.23 -18.27
C MET A 1 -17.40 27.04 -19.12
N LEU A 2 -17.04 25.93 -18.48
CA LEU A 2 -16.75 24.67 -19.17
C LEU A 2 -18.05 24.04 -19.70
N PRO A 3 -17.97 23.19 -20.73
CA PRO A 3 -19.12 22.41 -21.22
C PRO A 3 -19.74 21.54 -20.10
N GLU A 4 -21.07 21.48 -20.03
CA GLU A 4 -21.78 20.72 -18.99
C GLU A 4 -21.42 19.22 -18.99
N GLU A 5 -21.24 18.63 -20.17
CA GLU A 5 -20.85 17.22 -20.30
C GLU A 5 -19.43 16.96 -19.76
N LEU A 6 -18.48 17.85 -20.05
CA LEU A 6 -17.13 17.76 -19.50
C LEU A 6 -17.13 17.91 -17.98
N VAL A 7 -17.96 18.81 -17.44
CA VAL A 7 -18.15 18.98 -15.99
C VAL A 7 -18.72 17.71 -15.35
N LYS A 8 -19.74 17.12 -15.98
CA LYS A 8 -20.34 15.86 -15.53
C LYS A 8 -19.31 14.72 -15.52
N LEU A 9 -18.57 14.54 -16.62
CA LEU A 9 -17.53 13.52 -16.73
C LEU A 9 -16.44 13.69 -15.66
N PHE A 10 -16.04 14.92 -15.36
CA PHE A 10 -15.08 15.20 -14.28
C PHE A 10 -15.59 14.80 -12.90
N LYS A 11 -16.86 15.09 -12.63
CA LYS A 11 -17.51 14.74 -11.36
C LYS A 11 -17.63 13.23 -11.21
N GLU A 12 -17.95 12.54 -12.28
CA GLU A 12 -17.97 11.07 -12.34
C GLU A 12 -16.55 10.48 -12.19
N ALA A 13 -15.55 11.07 -12.83
CA ALA A 13 -14.18 10.56 -12.83
C ALA A 13 -13.42 10.78 -11.51
N PHE A 14 -13.56 11.96 -10.90
CA PHE A 14 -12.75 12.38 -9.76
C PHE A 14 -13.55 12.76 -8.51
N GLY A 15 -14.89 12.71 -8.55
CA GLY A 15 -15.75 13.05 -7.41
C GLY A 15 -15.76 14.54 -7.05
N LYS A 16 -15.24 15.42 -7.91
CA LYS A 16 -15.13 16.87 -7.68
C LYS A 16 -15.42 17.66 -8.95
N GLU A 17 -15.79 18.94 -8.81
CA GLU A 17 -15.98 19.82 -9.96
C GLU A 17 -14.63 20.27 -10.56
N PRO A 18 -14.52 20.35 -11.90
CA PRO A 18 -13.32 20.80 -12.59
C PRO A 18 -13.18 22.31 -12.58
N ILE A 19 -13.00 22.94 -11.42
CA ILE A 19 -12.81 24.40 -11.41
C ILE A 19 -11.84 24.83 -10.30
N CYS A 20 -10.86 25.63 -10.68
CA CYS A 20 -10.15 26.54 -9.78
C CYS A 20 -10.52 27.96 -10.19
N GLU A 21 -11.08 28.74 -9.27
CA GLU A 21 -11.43 30.14 -9.51
C GLU A 21 -10.18 31.05 -9.58
N ASP A 22 -9.05 30.58 -9.05
CA ASP A 22 -7.78 31.31 -9.01
C ASP A 22 -6.67 30.52 -9.73
N SER A 23 -6.27 31.01 -10.90
CA SER A 23 -5.22 30.39 -11.73
C SER A 23 -3.81 30.47 -11.13
N SER A 24 -3.62 31.17 -10.02
CA SER A 24 -2.29 31.42 -9.44
C SER A 24 -1.73 30.26 -8.61
N ILE A 25 -2.55 29.26 -8.24
CA ILE A 25 -2.13 28.12 -7.40
C ILE A 25 -2.74 26.83 -7.93
N GLY A 26 -1.89 25.85 -8.25
CA GLY A 26 -2.31 24.50 -8.65
C GLY A 26 -2.66 24.35 -10.13
N ILE A 27 -3.24 23.20 -10.49
CA ILE A 27 -3.65 22.88 -11.86
C ILE A 27 -5.10 23.25 -12.08
N CYS A 28 -5.33 24.07 -13.10
CA CYS A 28 -6.63 24.65 -13.44
C CYS A 28 -7.03 24.23 -14.85
N ILE A 29 -8.30 23.87 -15.03
CA ILE A 29 -8.92 23.67 -16.34
C ILE A 29 -9.98 24.74 -16.56
N SER A 30 -9.96 25.41 -17.71
CA SER A 30 -10.91 26.47 -18.05
C SER A 30 -11.15 26.58 -19.55
N LYS A 31 -12.14 27.39 -19.96
CA LYS A 31 -12.45 27.66 -21.37
C LYS A 31 -11.98 29.07 -21.74
N GLU A 32 -10.98 29.18 -22.62
CA GLU A 32 -10.40 30.43 -23.11
C GLU A 32 -10.49 30.46 -24.66
N ASN A 33 -11.06 31.51 -25.24
CA ASN A 33 -11.14 31.73 -26.70
C ASN A 33 -11.66 30.53 -27.53
N GLY A 34 -12.61 29.76 -26.99
CA GLY A 34 -13.17 28.58 -27.66
C GLY A 34 -12.38 27.29 -27.48
N TYR A 35 -11.27 27.33 -26.74
CA TYR A 35 -10.46 26.16 -26.39
C TYR A 35 -10.61 25.81 -24.92
N ILE A 36 -10.44 24.53 -24.60
CA ILE A 36 -10.25 24.06 -23.24
C ILE A 36 -8.75 24.14 -22.94
N VAL A 37 -8.37 24.90 -21.92
CA VAL A 37 -6.98 25.12 -21.53
C VAL A 37 -6.72 24.55 -20.15
N ILE A 38 -5.54 23.97 -19.99
CA ILE A 38 -5.03 23.49 -18.70
C ILE A 38 -3.81 24.33 -18.35
N ARG A 39 -3.82 24.95 -17.17
CA ARG A 39 -2.74 25.77 -16.62
C ARG A 39 -2.24 25.19 -15.30
N GLU A 40 -0.97 25.40 -14.99
CA GLU A 40 -0.38 25.13 -13.67
C GLU A 40 0.31 26.39 -13.18
N ASN A 41 -0.12 26.92 -12.02
CA ASN A 41 0.41 28.16 -11.44
C ASN A 41 0.49 29.31 -12.48
N GLY A 42 -0.60 29.50 -13.24
CA GLY A 42 -0.74 30.49 -14.30
C GLY A 42 -0.09 30.14 -15.65
N LYS A 43 0.79 29.13 -15.70
CA LYS A 43 1.48 28.71 -16.93
C LYS A 43 0.61 27.77 -17.77
N LEU A 44 0.45 28.06 -19.06
CA LEU A 44 -0.25 27.18 -20.00
C LEU A 44 0.51 25.86 -20.16
N LEU A 45 -0.16 24.74 -19.84
CA LEU A 45 0.35 23.38 -20.02
C LEU A 45 -0.15 22.74 -21.31
N ALA A 46 -1.45 22.89 -21.60
CA ALA A 46 -2.08 22.32 -22.77
C ALA A 46 -3.31 23.13 -23.19
N GLN A 47 -3.64 23.01 -24.48
CA GLN A 47 -4.80 23.62 -25.11
C GLN A 47 -5.44 22.57 -26.03
N PHE A 48 -6.75 22.41 -25.90
CA PHE A 48 -7.57 21.44 -26.63
C PHE A 48 -8.73 22.13 -27.29
N GLU A 49 -9.15 21.62 -28.44
CA GLU A 49 -10.41 22.05 -29.03
C GLU A 49 -11.57 21.61 -28.13
N ASP A 50 -12.61 22.44 -28.06
CA ASP A 50 -13.83 22.07 -27.35
C ASP A 50 -14.66 21.12 -28.22
N ASN A 51 -14.28 19.84 -28.20
CA ASN A 51 -15.02 18.77 -28.85
C ASN A 51 -15.19 17.57 -27.89
N GLU A 52 -16.36 16.94 -27.93
CA GLU A 52 -16.70 15.81 -27.05
C GLU A 52 -15.79 14.59 -27.24
N TYR A 53 -15.25 14.40 -28.44
CA TYR A 53 -14.33 13.29 -28.75
C TYR A 53 -13.03 13.36 -27.94
N ASP A 54 -12.57 14.58 -27.63
CA ASP A 54 -11.33 14.84 -26.90
C ASP A 54 -11.53 14.92 -25.38
N TYR A 55 -12.77 14.95 -24.87
CA TYR A 55 -13.02 15.10 -23.43
C TYR A 55 -12.36 14.00 -22.60
N GLY A 56 -12.33 12.76 -23.09
CA GLY A 56 -11.59 11.67 -22.46
C GLY A 56 -10.08 11.93 -22.38
N PHE A 57 -9.49 12.47 -23.45
CA PHE A 57 -8.08 12.83 -23.49
C PHE A 57 -7.75 14.01 -22.56
N ILE A 58 -8.63 15.02 -22.53
CA ILE A 58 -8.51 16.19 -21.65
C ILE A 58 -8.55 15.75 -20.18
N LEU A 59 -9.47 14.86 -19.82
CA LEU A 59 -9.57 14.27 -18.48
C LEU A 59 -8.29 13.53 -18.11
N GLN A 60 -7.77 12.68 -18.99
CA GLN A 60 -6.53 11.94 -18.75
C GLN A 60 -5.32 12.86 -18.61
N TYR A 61 -5.19 13.87 -19.48
CA TYR A 61 -4.11 14.83 -19.40
C TYR A 61 -4.17 15.62 -18.09
N TYR A 62 -5.37 16.11 -17.73
CA TYR A 62 -5.58 16.80 -16.46
C TYR A 62 -5.25 15.89 -15.29
N ALA A 63 -5.76 14.65 -15.28
CA ALA A 63 -5.52 13.69 -14.21
C ALA A 63 -4.03 13.49 -13.97
N LYS A 64 -3.30 13.19 -15.05
CA LYS A 64 -1.85 12.99 -15.03
C LYS A 64 -1.10 14.19 -14.50
N LYS A 65 -1.50 15.41 -14.90
CA LYS A 65 -0.86 16.63 -14.39
C LYS A 65 -1.20 16.88 -12.94
N ALA A 66 -2.47 16.73 -12.57
CA ALA A 66 -2.98 16.99 -11.24
C ALA A 66 -2.64 15.89 -10.22
N GLY A 67 -1.92 14.85 -10.62
CA GLY A 67 -1.63 13.68 -9.78
C GLY A 67 -2.90 12.91 -9.39
N LEU A 68 -3.94 12.96 -10.21
CA LEU A 68 -5.17 12.21 -10.03
C LEU A 68 -5.11 10.95 -10.89
N PHE A 69 -5.67 9.86 -10.38
CA PHE A 69 -5.88 8.64 -11.14
C PHE A 69 -7.20 8.74 -11.90
N ALA A 70 -7.17 8.54 -13.21
CA ALA A 70 -8.38 8.42 -14.01
C ALA A 70 -9.13 7.12 -13.66
N PRO A 71 -10.43 6.99 -13.99
CA PRO A 71 -11.18 5.75 -13.79
C PRO A 71 -10.53 4.54 -14.46
N GLN A 72 -9.92 4.72 -15.63
CA GLN A 72 -9.14 3.68 -16.31
C GLN A 72 -7.92 3.26 -15.48
N ASP A 73 -7.27 4.20 -14.79
CA ASP A 73 -6.12 3.91 -13.92
C ASP A 73 -6.55 3.12 -12.69
N LYS A 74 -7.74 3.37 -12.13
CA LYS A 74 -8.32 2.57 -11.05
C LYS A 74 -8.61 1.14 -11.49
N GLN A 75 -9.22 0.95 -12.66
CA GLN A 75 -9.45 -0.39 -13.21
C GLN A 75 -8.12 -1.12 -13.49
N MET A 76 -7.13 -0.40 -14.02
CA MET A 76 -5.79 -0.94 -14.25
C MET A 76 -5.10 -1.30 -12.94
N GLU A 77 -5.19 -0.44 -11.92
CA GLU A 77 -4.72 -0.72 -10.55
C GLU A 77 -5.36 -1.99 -10.01
N GLU A 78 -6.68 -2.11 -10.06
CA GLU A 78 -7.41 -3.28 -9.58
C GLU A 78 -6.96 -4.56 -10.27
N LEU A 79 -6.80 -4.52 -11.60
CA LEU A 79 -6.35 -5.66 -12.39
C LEU A 79 -4.91 -6.06 -12.04
N LEU A 80 -3.97 -5.10 -12.05
CA LEU A 80 -2.56 -5.35 -11.75
C LEU A 80 -2.35 -5.80 -10.31
N ARG A 81 -3.02 -5.16 -9.35
CA ARG A 81 -3.01 -5.58 -7.94
C ARG A 81 -3.54 -7.00 -7.82
N SER A 82 -4.69 -7.32 -8.42
CA SER A 82 -5.27 -8.66 -8.34
C SER A 82 -4.36 -9.72 -8.94
N LEU A 83 -3.68 -9.41 -10.05
CA LEU A 83 -2.67 -10.28 -10.63
C LEU A 83 -1.52 -10.54 -9.66
N PHE A 84 -0.92 -9.50 -9.08
CA PHE A 84 0.17 -9.66 -8.11
C PHE A 84 -0.28 -10.42 -6.87
N VAL A 85 -1.45 -10.10 -6.30
CA VAL A 85 -1.99 -10.81 -5.15
C VAL A 85 -2.18 -12.29 -5.43
N ASN A 86 -2.72 -12.65 -6.59
CA ASN A 86 -2.87 -14.06 -6.95
C ASN A 86 -1.51 -14.77 -7.08
N ILE A 87 -0.50 -14.10 -7.63
CA ILE A 87 0.85 -14.67 -7.73
C ILE A 87 1.45 -14.86 -6.32
N ILE A 88 1.35 -13.86 -5.44
CA ILE A 88 1.83 -13.92 -4.05
C ILE A 88 1.18 -15.11 -3.32
N VAL A 89 -0.15 -15.23 -3.41
CA VAL A 89 -0.90 -16.32 -2.77
C VAL A 89 -0.46 -17.69 -3.31
N LEU A 90 -0.14 -17.80 -4.61
CA LEU A 90 0.33 -19.04 -5.21
C LEU A 90 1.77 -19.40 -4.83
N THR A 91 2.60 -18.43 -4.41
CA THR A 91 3.98 -18.67 -3.97
C THR A 91 4.08 -18.97 -2.47
N GLU A 92 3.13 -18.49 -1.68
CA GLU A 92 3.10 -18.69 -0.23
C GLU A 92 2.51 -20.05 0.18
N VAL A 93 2.95 -20.57 1.33
CA VAL A 93 2.38 -21.79 1.91
C VAL A 93 1.10 -21.44 2.68
N GLU A 94 0.02 -22.15 2.36
CA GLU A 94 -1.26 -22.00 3.05
C GLU A 94 -1.25 -22.66 4.44
N ASP A 95 -1.97 -22.06 5.39
CA ASP A 95 -2.23 -22.66 6.69
C ASP A 95 -3.30 -23.78 6.61
N LYS A 96 -3.64 -24.36 7.75
CA LYS A 96 -4.70 -25.39 7.86
C LYS A 96 -6.09 -24.94 7.39
N ASN A 97 -6.31 -23.63 7.26
CA ASN A 97 -7.57 -23.03 6.84
C ASN A 97 -7.56 -22.61 5.36
N GLY A 98 -6.46 -22.87 4.63
CA GLY A 98 -6.31 -22.51 3.22
C GLY A 98 -5.98 -21.03 3.01
N PHE A 99 -5.42 -20.35 4.01
CA PHE A 99 -4.99 -18.95 3.86
C PHE A 99 -3.48 -18.84 3.82
N SER A 100 -2.99 -18.11 2.82
CA SER A 100 -1.61 -17.68 2.70
C SER A 100 -1.25 -16.63 3.77
N HIS A 101 0.04 -16.36 3.95
CA HIS A 101 0.52 -15.33 4.89
C HIS A 101 -0.05 -13.95 4.57
N SER A 102 0.11 -13.48 3.33
CA SER A 102 -0.40 -12.19 2.88
C SER A 102 -1.93 -12.07 3.03
N GLN A 103 -2.67 -13.17 2.85
CA GLN A 103 -4.11 -13.20 3.10
C GLN A 103 -4.48 -13.01 4.58
N ARG A 104 -3.75 -13.66 5.49
CA ARG A 104 -3.98 -13.53 6.93
C ARG A 104 -3.62 -12.13 7.43
N VAL A 105 -2.48 -11.58 7.00
CA VAL A 105 -2.08 -10.20 7.32
C VAL A 105 -3.11 -9.19 6.79
N ALA A 106 -3.59 -9.35 5.55
CA ALA A 106 -4.59 -8.46 4.98
C ALA A 106 -5.95 -8.55 5.67
N LYS A 107 -6.36 -9.74 6.10
CA LYS A 107 -7.57 -9.91 6.92
C LYS A 107 -7.43 -9.21 8.27
N LEU A 108 -6.29 -9.40 8.95
CA LEU A 108 -6.02 -8.74 10.23
C LEU A 108 -5.97 -7.22 10.08
N ALA A 109 -5.43 -6.72 8.98
CA ALA A 109 -5.39 -5.30 8.65
C ALA A 109 -6.79 -4.71 8.46
N GLU A 110 -7.67 -5.43 7.75
CA GLU A 110 -9.06 -5.01 7.55
C GLU A 110 -9.80 -4.88 8.89
N GLU A 111 -9.69 -5.89 9.74
CA GLU A 111 -10.32 -5.90 11.06
C GLU A 111 -9.74 -4.84 12.01
N PHE A 112 -8.42 -4.64 11.96
CA PHE A 112 -7.76 -3.61 12.76
C PHE A 112 -8.18 -2.20 12.33
N ALA A 113 -8.19 -1.89 11.03
CA ALA A 113 -8.67 -0.60 10.52
C ALA A 113 -10.15 -0.35 10.88
N ARG A 114 -10.97 -1.40 10.81
CA ARG A 114 -12.38 -1.34 11.22
C ARG A 114 -12.53 -1.04 12.71
N TYR A 115 -11.69 -1.64 13.55
CA TYR A 115 -11.65 -1.34 14.99
C TYR A 115 -11.22 0.11 15.26
N LEU A 116 -10.30 0.66 14.47
CA LEU A 116 -9.88 2.07 14.55
C LEU A 116 -10.95 3.06 14.06
N GLY A 117 -12.09 2.58 13.54
CA GLY A 117 -13.19 3.40 13.08
C GLY A 117 -12.94 4.07 11.73
N TRP A 118 -12.07 3.50 10.89
CA TRP A 118 -11.81 4.01 9.54
C TRP A 118 -13.00 3.76 8.62
N ASP A 119 -13.16 4.58 7.60
CA ASP A 119 -14.15 4.36 6.53
C ASP A 119 -13.72 3.20 5.60
N GLU A 120 -14.68 2.65 4.85
CA GLU A 120 -14.44 1.52 3.94
C GLU A 120 -13.35 1.78 2.89
N SER A 121 -13.17 3.03 2.44
CA SER A 121 -12.13 3.35 1.48
C SER A 121 -10.75 3.18 2.11
N ASN A 122 -10.55 3.71 3.31
CA ASN A 122 -9.29 3.58 4.05
C ASN A 122 -9.03 2.15 4.53
N ILE A 123 -10.08 1.41 4.92
CA ILE A 123 -9.99 -0.03 5.23
C ILE A 123 -9.49 -0.82 4.02
N GLN A 124 -10.11 -0.60 2.85
CA GLN A 124 -9.73 -1.28 1.62
C GLN A 124 -8.31 -0.92 1.19
N GLU A 125 -7.89 0.33 1.38
CA GLU A 125 -6.53 0.79 1.08
C GLU A 125 -5.51 0.04 1.95
N LEU A 126 -5.67 0.02 3.28
CA LEU A 126 -4.75 -0.71 4.16
C LEU A 126 -4.71 -2.21 3.83
N ARG A 127 -5.87 -2.81 3.55
CA ARG A 127 -5.96 -4.20 3.11
C ARG A 127 -5.13 -4.45 1.84
N ASN A 128 -5.16 -3.53 0.87
CA ASN A 128 -4.38 -3.65 -0.37
C ASN A 128 -2.87 -3.51 -0.11
N HIS A 129 -2.49 -2.60 0.78
CA HIS A 129 -1.11 -2.45 1.23
C HIS A 129 -0.59 -3.72 1.90
N ALA A 130 -1.39 -4.34 2.78
CA ALA A 130 -1.08 -5.62 3.41
C ALA A 130 -0.92 -6.74 2.38
N PHE A 131 -1.77 -6.81 1.37
CA PHE A 131 -1.69 -7.83 0.33
C PHE A 131 -0.41 -7.78 -0.51
N LEU A 132 0.17 -6.60 -0.68
CA LEU A 132 1.31 -6.38 -1.57
C LEU A 132 2.64 -6.25 -0.83
N HIS A 133 2.65 -6.23 0.51
CA HIS A 133 3.85 -5.94 1.31
C HIS A 133 5.05 -6.81 0.91
N ASP A 134 4.78 -8.09 0.63
CA ASP A 134 5.76 -9.12 0.29
C ASP A 134 5.91 -9.41 -1.21
N VAL A 135 5.35 -8.57 -2.11
CA VAL A 135 5.40 -8.82 -3.57
C VAL A 135 6.82 -9.04 -4.12
N GLY A 136 7.84 -8.49 -3.45
CA GLY A 136 9.24 -8.69 -3.81
C GLY A 136 9.77 -10.11 -3.61
N LYS A 137 9.10 -10.95 -2.78
CA LYS A 137 9.50 -12.35 -2.57
C LYS A 137 9.40 -13.17 -3.86
N ILE A 138 8.50 -12.79 -4.78
CA ILE A 138 8.42 -13.37 -6.15
C ILE A 138 9.78 -13.31 -6.86
N ALA A 139 10.57 -12.23 -6.65
CA ALA A 139 11.88 -12.06 -7.27
C ALA A 139 12.95 -12.96 -6.64
N ILE A 140 12.94 -13.02 -5.31
CA ILE A 140 13.94 -13.76 -4.54
C ILE A 140 13.82 -15.24 -4.84
N GLU A 141 12.61 -15.77 -4.90
CA GLU A 141 12.38 -17.19 -5.17
C GLU A 141 12.92 -17.61 -6.55
N GLN A 142 12.92 -16.73 -7.54
CA GLN A 142 13.56 -16.99 -8.83
C GLN A 142 15.09 -16.99 -8.74
N LEU A 143 15.68 -16.06 -7.99
CA LEU A 143 17.13 -16.03 -7.76
C LEU A 143 17.60 -17.28 -6.98
N MET A 144 16.75 -17.83 -6.11
CA MET A 144 17.01 -19.05 -5.35
C MET A 144 17.16 -20.30 -6.23
N LEU A 145 16.53 -20.35 -7.42
CA LEU A 145 16.66 -21.48 -8.36
C LEU A 145 18.10 -21.66 -8.88
N TYR A 146 18.93 -20.62 -8.80
CA TYR A 146 20.31 -20.64 -9.29
C TYR A 146 21.36 -20.94 -8.21
N SER A 147 20.98 -21.14 -6.94
CA SER A 147 21.94 -21.43 -5.85
C SER A 147 22.14 -22.95 -5.64
N PRO A 148 23.38 -23.48 -5.68
CA PRO A 148 23.65 -24.93 -5.52
C PRO A 148 23.28 -25.54 -4.15
N THR A 149 22.87 -24.72 -3.19
CA THR A 149 22.47 -25.16 -1.85
C THR A 149 21.38 -24.21 -1.36
N ARG A 150 20.15 -24.71 -1.35
CA ARG A 150 18.89 -24.03 -1.00
C ARG A 150 18.85 -23.42 0.41
N LEU A 151 19.92 -23.50 1.20
CA LEU A 151 19.91 -23.31 2.66
C LEU A 151 20.95 -22.32 3.21
N ARG A 152 21.82 -21.69 2.40
CA ARG A 152 22.97 -20.93 2.97
C ARG A 152 22.94 -19.41 2.85
N THR A 153 21.89 -18.80 2.30
CA THR A 153 21.85 -17.33 2.10
C THR A 153 20.47 -16.70 2.28
N PHE A 154 19.56 -17.35 3.03
CA PHE A 154 18.20 -16.83 3.25
C PHE A 154 18.20 -15.45 3.90
N GLU A 155 18.94 -15.25 4.99
CA GLU A 155 19.00 -13.96 5.70
C GLU A 155 19.56 -12.83 4.83
N ALA A 156 20.63 -13.11 4.06
CA ALA A 156 21.28 -12.09 3.23
C ALA A 156 20.40 -11.59 2.07
N HIS A 157 19.49 -12.44 1.55
CA HIS A 157 18.59 -12.04 0.46
C HIS A 157 17.21 -11.61 0.97
N TYR A 158 16.78 -12.07 2.15
CA TYR A 158 15.48 -11.68 2.70
C TYR A 158 15.34 -10.17 2.81
N GLU A 159 16.40 -9.46 3.23
CA GLU A 159 16.41 -8.00 3.30
C GLU A 159 16.25 -7.29 1.94
N ASP A 160 16.42 -8.01 0.82
CA ASP A 160 16.28 -7.46 -0.52
C ASP A 160 14.83 -7.38 -1.01
N HIS A 161 13.89 -8.15 -0.44
CA HIS A 161 12.52 -8.20 -0.96
C HIS A 161 11.78 -6.86 -0.92
N PRO A 162 11.98 -5.96 0.06
CA PRO A 162 11.34 -4.64 0.02
C PRO A 162 11.84 -3.82 -1.18
N THR A 163 13.12 -3.96 -1.52
CA THR A 163 13.73 -3.31 -2.69
C THR A 163 13.23 -3.94 -3.99
N MET A 164 13.18 -5.27 -4.08
CA MET A 164 12.64 -5.97 -5.27
C MET A 164 11.15 -5.68 -5.48
N GLY A 165 10.38 -5.62 -4.40
CA GLY A 165 8.96 -5.28 -4.46
C GLY A 165 8.74 -3.86 -4.99
N THR A 166 9.61 -2.92 -4.62
CA THR A 166 9.61 -1.57 -5.21
C THR A 166 9.75 -1.64 -6.74
N ILE A 167 10.72 -2.42 -7.25
CA ILE A 167 10.96 -2.58 -8.69
C ILE A 167 9.71 -3.15 -9.38
N TYR A 168 9.07 -4.18 -8.82
CA TYR A 168 7.85 -4.75 -9.40
C TYR A 168 6.69 -3.79 -9.45
N LEU A 169 6.49 -3.00 -8.39
CA LEU A 169 5.43 -1.99 -8.39
C LEU A 169 5.74 -0.81 -9.32
N THR A 170 7.00 -0.59 -9.72
CA THR A 170 7.32 0.46 -10.71
C THR A 170 6.81 0.16 -12.12
N ILE A 171 6.33 -1.06 -12.40
CA ILE A 171 5.81 -1.47 -13.72
C ILE A 171 4.67 -0.57 -14.23
N HIS A 172 3.89 0.03 -13.31
CA HIS A 172 2.82 0.95 -13.66
C HIS A 172 2.57 1.98 -12.55
N GLU A 173 2.32 3.23 -12.92
CA GLU A 173 2.18 4.35 -11.99
C GLU A 173 1.01 4.21 -11.01
N SER A 174 -0.05 3.49 -11.40
CA SER A 174 -1.18 3.20 -10.52
C SER A 174 -0.82 2.37 -9.28
N LEU A 175 0.31 1.65 -9.31
CA LEU A 175 0.78 0.84 -8.17
C LEU A 175 1.75 1.60 -7.25
N TRP A 176 2.22 2.78 -7.65
CA TRP A 176 3.29 3.48 -6.91
C TRP A 176 2.87 3.89 -5.50
N LYS A 177 1.57 4.06 -5.25
CA LYS A 177 1.04 4.33 -3.91
C LYS A 177 1.37 3.24 -2.89
N TYR A 178 1.57 2.00 -3.33
CA TYR A 178 1.92 0.86 -2.48
C TYR A 178 3.42 0.79 -2.13
N ILE A 179 4.28 1.41 -2.95
CA ILE A 179 5.75 1.34 -2.83
C ILE A 179 6.24 1.73 -1.43
N PRO A 180 5.79 2.83 -0.80
CA PRO A 180 6.28 3.20 0.52
C PRO A 180 6.00 2.13 1.59
N THR A 181 4.91 1.35 1.47
CA THR A 181 4.66 0.26 2.41
C THR A 181 5.51 -0.96 2.10
N VAL A 182 5.54 -1.37 0.84
CA VAL A 182 6.38 -2.50 0.40
C VAL A 182 7.84 -2.27 0.75
N ARG A 183 8.36 -1.08 0.51
CA ARG A 183 9.76 -0.76 0.76
C ARG A 183 10.12 -0.70 2.24
N HIS A 184 9.20 -0.25 3.10
CA HIS A 184 9.55 0.16 4.46
C HIS A 184 8.87 -0.63 5.58
N HIS A 185 8.12 -1.69 5.28
CA HIS A 185 7.43 -2.48 6.33
C HIS A 185 8.38 -3.28 7.25
N HIS A 186 9.66 -3.38 6.90
CA HIS A 186 10.74 -3.88 7.77
C HIS A 186 11.62 -2.79 8.39
N GLU A 187 11.26 -1.51 8.20
CA GLU A 187 11.88 -0.44 8.96
C GLU A 187 11.50 -0.55 10.43
N ARG A 188 12.43 -0.16 11.29
CA ARG A 188 12.24 -0.20 12.74
C ARG A 188 12.13 1.19 13.29
N TRP A 189 11.26 1.37 14.27
CA TRP A 189 11.06 2.66 14.94
C TRP A 189 12.36 3.31 15.44
N ASP A 190 13.35 2.51 15.84
CA ASP A 190 14.68 2.96 16.29
C ASP A 190 15.69 3.30 15.18
N GLY A 191 15.34 3.11 13.91
CA GLY A 191 16.22 3.35 12.75
C GLY A 191 17.23 2.24 12.48
N LYS A 192 17.05 1.03 13.06
CA LYS A 192 17.93 -0.12 12.82
C LYS A 192 17.35 -1.14 11.83
N GLY A 193 16.23 -0.80 11.19
CA GLY A 193 15.59 -1.65 10.20
C GLY A 193 16.28 -1.57 8.84
N PHE A 194 15.58 -2.03 7.82
CA PHE A 194 16.04 -2.01 6.43
C PHE A 194 14.86 -1.68 5.51
N PRO A 195 15.11 -1.22 4.26
CA PRO A 195 16.42 -1.02 3.63
C PRO A 195 17.07 0.35 3.88
N ASP A 196 16.31 1.37 4.28
CA ASP A 196 16.74 2.77 4.28
C ASP A 196 17.03 3.31 5.69
N LYS A 197 16.73 2.54 6.75
CA LYS A 197 17.01 2.87 8.16
C LYS A 197 16.26 4.11 8.64
N LEU A 198 15.04 4.27 8.16
CA LEU A 198 14.13 5.34 8.57
C LEU A 198 13.79 5.22 10.05
N LYS A 199 13.63 6.36 10.74
CA LYS A 199 13.37 6.38 12.18
C LYS A 199 12.04 7.06 12.51
N GLY A 200 11.30 6.48 13.45
CA GLY A 200 10.07 7.06 13.97
C GLY A 200 9.05 7.35 12.87
N GLU A 201 8.61 8.60 12.79
CA GLU A 201 7.58 9.06 11.84
C GLU A 201 8.08 9.24 10.41
N GLU A 202 9.39 9.12 10.16
CA GLU A 202 9.92 9.04 8.79
C GLU A 202 9.41 7.77 8.08
N ILE A 203 9.08 6.73 8.85
CA ILE A 203 8.50 5.49 8.34
C ILE A 203 7.04 5.76 7.92
N PRO A 204 6.64 5.44 6.68
CA PRO A 204 5.27 5.63 6.22
C PRO A 204 4.25 4.97 7.15
N TYR A 205 3.12 5.64 7.38
CA TYR A 205 2.14 5.21 8.39
C TYR A 205 1.62 3.78 8.15
N PHE A 206 1.25 3.44 6.90
CA PHE A 206 0.85 2.07 6.57
C PHE A 206 1.98 1.06 6.76
N ALA A 207 3.23 1.41 6.47
CA ALA A 207 4.38 0.53 6.75
C ALA A 207 4.50 0.21 8.25
N ARG A 208 4.30 1.21 9.12
CA ARG A 208 4.32 1.01 10.59
C ARG A 208 3.20 0.09 11.08
N ILE A 209 2.01 0.18 10.48
CA ILE A 209 0.89 -0.72 10.80
C ILE A 209 1.22 -2.13 10.33
N ILE A 210 1.60 -2.30 9.06
CA ILE A 210 1.91 -3.59 8.47
C ILE A 210 3.06 -4.27 9.22
N ALA A 211 4.07 -3.55 9.69
CA ALA A 211 5.15 -4.12 10.50
C ALA A 211 4.64 -4.89 11.74
N VAL A 212 3.66 -4.33 12.46
CA VAL A 212 3.07 -4.97 13.65
C VAL A 212 2.23 -6.19 13.27
N LEU A 213 1.38 -6.05 12.23
CA LEU A 213 0.48 -7.12 11.79
C LEU A 213 1.25 -8.29 11.17
N ASN A 214 2.26 -7.98 10.36
CA ASN A 214 3.16 -8.94 9.75
C ASN A 214 3.86 -9.78 10.82
N TYR A 215 4.53 -9.10 11.77
CA TYR A 215 5.23 -9.78 12.86
C TYR A 215 4.29 -10.66 13.68
N TYR A 216 3.08 -10.20 13.98
CA TYR A 216 2.10 -11.01 14.70
C TYR A 216 1.74 -12.30 13.92
N ASP A 217 1.50 -12.22 12.62
CA ASP A 217 1.21 -13.39 11.79
C ASP A 217 2.42 -14.35 11.71
N GLU A 218 3.61 -13.81 11.46
CA GLU A 218 4.87 -14.56 11.35
C GLU A 218 5.13 -15.42 12.59
N VAL A 219 5.00 -14.86 13.79
CA VAL A 219 5.33 -15.59 15.02
C VAL A 219 4.20 -16.49 15.54
N THR A 220 2.98 -16.35 15.05
CA THR A 220 1.82 -17.14 15.52
C THR A 220 1.41 -18.27 14.58
N ASN A 221 1.93 -18.32 13.36
CA ASN A 221 1.60 -19.33 12.36
C ASN A 221 2.82 -20.16 11.95
N PHE A 222 2.74 -21.49 12.12
CA PHE A 222 3.83 -22.42 11.79
C PHE A 222 4.37 -22.27 10.37
N VAL A 223 3.49 -22.01 9.39
CA VAL A 223 3.88 -21.92 7.97
C VAL A 223 4.63 -20.63 7.63
N SER A 224 4.58 -19.63 8.52
CA SER A 224 5.28 -18.35 8.38
C SER A 224 6.44 -18.20 9.35
N ALA A 225 6.37 -18.87 10.51
CA ALA A 225 7.48 -18.91 11.44
C ALA A 225 8.68 -19.62 10.78
N ASP A 226 9.86 -19.01 10.89
CA ASP A 226 11.10 -19.68 10.49
C ASP A 226 11.22 -21.01 11.21
N TRP A 227 11.73 -22.04 10.51
CA TRP A 227 11.75 -23.42 11.02
C TRP A 227 12.53 -23.58 12.34
N ASP A 228 13.40 -22.63 12.65
CA ASP A 228 14.20 -22.58 13.88
C ASP A 228 13.56 -21.75 15.01
N SER A 229 12.36 -21.18 14.77
CA SER A 229 11.61 -20.39 15.74
C SER A 229 10.45 -21.18 16.36
N GLU A 230 10.27 -21.05 17.68
CA GLU A 230 9.11 -21.62 18.37
C GLU A 230 7.84 -20.81 18.05
N ILE A 231 6.77 -21.49 17.64
CA ILE A 231 5.46 -20.85 17.41
C ILE A 231 4.96 -20.27 18.72
N LYS A 232 4.64 -18.97 18.71
CA LYS A 232 4.13 -18.26 19.87
C LYS A 232 2.61 -18.37 19.94
N THR A 233 2.09 -18.49 21.15
CA THR A 233 0.67 -18.25 21.39
C THR A 233 0.34 -16.78 21.13
N PRO A 234 -0.92 -16.44 20.82
CA PRO A 234 -1.34 -15.05 20.65
C PRO A 234 -0.95 -14.14 21.83
N GLN A 235 -1.02 -14.65 23.07
CA GLN A 235 -0.62 -13.91 24.27
C GLN A 235 0.90 -13.68 24.32
N GLN A 236 1.71 -14.68 23.95
CA GLN A 236 3.17 -14.55 23.90
C GLN A 236 3.58 -13.54 22.82
N ALA A 237 3.01 -13.63 21.62
CA ALA A 237 3.25 -12.70 20.53
C ALA A 237 2.91 -11.26 20.95
N LEU A 238 1.75 -11.06 21.56
CA LEU A 238 1.30 -9.72 21.98
C LEU A 238 2.16 -9.15 23.12
N LYS A 239 2.64 -10.00 24.04
CA LYS A 239 3.62 -9.61 25.08
C LYS A 239 4.93 -9.14 24.47
N GLU A 240 5.42 -9.86 23.47
CA GLU A 240 6.67 -9.52 22.78
C GLU A 240 6.52 -8.22 21.98
N ILE A 241 5.45 -8.08 21.19
CA ILE A 241 5.12 -6.83 20.47
C ILE A 241 5.10 -5.63 21.43
N LYS A 242 4.48 -5.77 22.60
CA LYS A 242 4.45 -4.73 23.65
C LYS A 242 5.85 -4.40 24.17
N SER A 243 6.72 -5.39 24.34
CA SER A 243 8.11 -5.18 24.76
C SER A 243 8.99 -4.52 23.69
N LEU A 244 8.61 -4.64 22.42
CA LEU A 244 9.31 -4.07 21.27
C LEU A 244 8.80 -2.67 20.86
N ALA A 245 7.78 -2.15 21.55
CA ALA A 245 7.26 -0.80 21.35
C ALA A 245 8.35 0.26 21.56
N GLY A 246 8.45 1.22 20.64
CA GLY A 246 9.47 2.28 20.68
C GLY A 246 10.87 1.82 20.25
N THR A 247 11.05 0.56 19.87
CA THR A 247 12.30 0.06 19.28
C THR A 247 12.07 -0.54 17.88
N PHE A 248 11.31 -1.63 17.77
CA PHE A 248 10.91 -2.15 16.46
C PHE A 248 9.67 -1.42 15.95
N PHE A 249 8.67 -1.26 16.81
CA PHE A 249 7.34 -0.83 16.39
C PHE A 249 6.98 0.56 16.93
N ASP A 250 6.12 1.25 16.18
CA ASP A 250 5.48 2.48 16.64
C ASP A 250 4.68 2.21 17.93
N PRO A 251 5.01 2.87 19.06
CA PRO A 251 4.37 2.60 20.33
C PRO A 251 2.87 2.91 20.33
N THR A 252 2.42 3.88 19.52
CA THR A 252 1.00 4.24 19.41
C THR A 252 0.21 3.14 18.71
N ILE A 253 0.76 2.61 17.62
CA ILE A 253 0.14 1.50 16.88
C ILE A 253 0.14 0.24 17.73
N VAL A 254 1.21 -0.04 18.48
CA VAL A 254 1.26 -1.18 19.40
C VAL A 254 0.17 -1.10 20.47
N GLU A 255 -0.02 0.06 21.09
CA GLU A 255 -1.09 0.25 22.08
C GLU A 255 -2.48 0.00 21.47
N GLN A 256 -2.73 0.56 20.29
CA GLN A 256 -3.98 0.35 19.55
C GLN A 256 -4.18 -1.13 19.20
N PHE A 257 -3.14 -1.82 18.73
CA PHE A 257 -3.20 -3.23 18.38
C PHE A 257 -3.46 -4.12 19.60
N VAL A 258 -2.83 -3.83 20.74
CA VAL A 258 -3.11 -4.55 22.01
C VAL A 258 -4.56 -4.38 22.44
N ASN A 259 -5.12 -3.17 22.34
CA ASN A 259 -6.53 -2.93 22.65
C ASN A 259 -7.45 -3.66 21.67
N PHE A 260 -7.14 -3.66 20.37
CA PHE A 260 -7.86 -4.44 19.35
C PHE A 260 -7.89 -5.93 19.68
N MET A 261 -6.73 -6.53 19.99
CA MET A 261 -6.62 -7.95 20.33
C MET A 261 -7.39 -8.30 21.62
N ARG A 262 -7.45 -7.38 22.58
CA ARG A 262 -8.28 -7.54 23.78
C ARG A 262 -9.76 -7.49 23.43
N ASP A 263 -10.20 -6.43 22.75
CA ASP A 263 -11.62 -6.10 22.62
C ASP A 263 -12.33 -6.98 21.57
N VAL A 264 -11.62 -7.39 20.51
CA VAL A 264 -12.17 -8.19 19.41
C VAL A 264 -11.92 -9.68 19.62
N TYR A 265 -10.73 -10.04 20.14
CA TYR A 265 -10.30 -11.43 20.24
C TYR A 265 -10.23 -11.98 21.68
N ASN A 266 -10.54 -11.17 22.70
CA ASN A 266 -10.41 -11.54 24.11
C ASN A 266 -8.99 -12.00 24.52
N ILE A 267 -7.96 -11.54 23.80
CA ILE A 267 -6.55 -11.86 24.10
C ILE A 267 -5.99 -10.76 24.99
N ASN A 268 -5.67 -11.11 26.23
CA ASN A 268 -5.13 -10.19 27.22
C ASN A 268 -3.63 -10.42 27.43
N VAL A 269 -2.89 -9.33 27.60
CA VAL A 269 -1.52 -9.34 28.10
C VAL A 269 -1.52 -8.74 29.50
N GLN A 270 -1.11 -9.52 30.50
CA GLN A 270 -0.87 -9.01 31.86
C GLN A 270 0.27 -7.99 31.87
#